data_AF-A0A1Q5N910-F1
#
_entry.id   AF-A0A1Q5N910-F1
#
_cell.length_a   1.000
_cell.length_b   1.000
_cell.length_c   1.000
_cell.angle_alpha   90.00
_cell.angle_beta   90.00
_cell.angle_gamma   90.00
#
_symmetry.space_group_name_H-M   'P 1'
#
loop_
_entity.id
_entity.type
_entity.pdbx_description
1 polymer ?
#
loop_
_entity_poly.entity_id
_entity_poly.type
_entity_poly.pdbx_seq_one_letter_code
_entity_poly.pdbx_strand_id
1 'polypeptide(L)'
;MRALEAELAAAQARRPPPPPPEWKVESIRTGAGPKALRIHVGDCAMGKGRATGTEQVRRMLAEGVEACPYCNPDNALGMTG
;
A
#
# COMPACT_ATOMS: atom_id res chain seq x y z
N MET A 1 9.68 -17.36 31.92
CA MET A 1 10.26 -16.52 30.85
C MET A 1 10.13 -17.20 29.49
N ARG A 2 10.97 -18.18 29.10
CA ARG A 2 10.91 -18.79 27.75
C ARG A 2 9.57 -19.44 27.36
N ALA A 3 8.87 -20.07 28.30
CA ALA A 3 7.54 -20.66 28.03
C ALA A 3 6.50 -19.59 27.68
N LEU A 4 6.52 -18.45 28.38
CA LEU A 4 5.64 -17.31 28.10
C LEU A 4 5.95 -16.67 26.74
N GLU A 5 7.24 -16.53 26.40
CA GLU A 5 7.67 -16.02 25.10
C GLU A 5 7.22 -16.93 23.95
N ALA A 6 7.34 -18.26 24.12
CA ALA A 6 6.89 -19.24 23.14
C ALA A 6 5.35 -19.20 22.97
N GLU A 7 4.62 -19.04 24.07
CA GLU A 7 3.17 -18.94 24.06
C GLU A 7 2.68 -17.64 23.40
N LEU A 8 3.34 -16.51 23.67
CA LEU A 8 3.11 -15.22 23.00
C LEU A 8 3.42 -15.28 21.49
N ALA A 9 4.50 -15.97 21.09
CA ALA A 9 4.85 -16.16 19.70
C ALA A 9 3.81 -17.04 18.97
N ALA A 10 3.39 -18.15 19.59
CA ALA A 10 2.34 -19.01 19.04
C ALA A 10 0.98 -18.32 18.97
N ALA A 11 0.67 -17.44 19.92
CA ALA A 11 -0.53 -16.61 19.88
C ALA A 11 -0.47 -15.57 18.73
N GLN A 12 0.69 -14.95 18.48
CA GLN A 12 0.89 -14.04 17.36
C GLN A 12 0.81 -14.76 16.00
N ALA A 13 1.40 -15.94 15.87
CA ALA A 13 1.39 -16.73 14.64
C ALA A 13 -0.02 -17.22 14.23
N ARG A 14 -0.94 -17.34 15.20
CA ARG A 14 -2.35 -17.73 14.96
C ARG A 14 -3.27 -16.56 14.64
N ARG A 15 -2.80 -15.31 14.76
CA ARG A 15 -3.64 -14.15 14.41
C ARG A 15 -3.87 -14.17 12.91
N PRO A 16 -5.11 -13.88 12.45
CA PRO A 16 -5.34 -13.67 11.03
C PRO A 16 -4.42 -12.54 10.54
N PRO A 17 -3.96 -12.60 9.28
CA PRO A 17 -3.19 -11.51 8.71
C PRO A 17 -3.98 -10.19 8.84
N PRO A 18 -3.30 -9.06 8.99
CA PRO A 18 -3.96 -7.77 8.94
C PRO A 18 -4.73 -7.65 7.62
N PRO A 19 -5.85 -6.90 7.59
CA PRO A 19 -6.52 -6.61 6.34
C PRO A 19 -5.53 -6.01 5.34
N PRO A 20 -5.72 -6.23 4.02
CA PRO A 20 -4.91 -5.58 3.03
C PRO A 20 -4.95 -4.07 3.25
N PRO A 21 -3.81 -3.35 3.09
CA PRO A 21 -3.80 -1.90 3.20
C PRO A 21 -4.77 -1.33 2.16
N GLU A 22 -5.41 -0.18 2.37
CA GLU A 22 -6.35 0.37 1.38
C GLU A 22 -5.67 0.73 0.05
N TRP A 23 -4.38 1.10 0.11
CA TRP A 23 -3.61 1.57 -1.03
C TRP A 23 -2.17 1.05 -1.01
N LYS A 24 -1.60 0.87 -2.19
CA LYS A 24 -0.19 0.51 -2.38
C LYS A 24 0.48 1.46 -3.36
N VAL A 25 1.67 1.93 -3.00
CA VAL A 25 2.51 2.77 -3.88
C VAL A 25 3.71 1.96 -4.34
N GLU A 26 3.74 1.70 -5.65
CA GLU A 26 4.90 1.16 -6.34
C GLU A 26 5.93 2.27 -6.49
N SER A 27 7.18 1.96 -6.16
CA SER A 27 8.27 2.93 -6.20
C SER A 27 9.53 2.31 -6.78
N ILE A 28 10.25 3.09 -7.58
CA ILE A 28 11.59 2.74 -8.07
C ILE A 28 12.65 3.45 -7.25
N ARG A 29 13.86 2.89 -7.23
CA ARG A 29 15.03 3.57 -6.65
C ARG A 29 15.73 4.35 -7.76
N THR A 30 15.99 5.63 -7.51
CA THR A 30 16.77 6.51 -8.39
C THR A 30 17.99 7.02 -7.63
N GLY A 31 18.92 7.70 -8.33
CA GLY A 31 20.07 8.35 -7.68
C GLY A 31 19.68 9.41 -6.64
N ALA A 32 18.51 10.02 -6.76
CA ALA A 32 17.97 11.00 -5.81
C ALA A 32 17.15 10.36 -4.67
N GLY A 33 16.97 9.04 -4.67
CA GLY A 33 16.15 8.31 -3.70
C GLY A 33 14.93 7.61 -4.31
N PRO A 34 14.00 7.12 -3.47
CA PRO A 34 12.81 6.42 -3.95
C PRO A 34 11.84 7.39 -4.65
N LYS A 35 11.40 7.03 -5.85
CA LYS A 35 10.41 7.78 -6.62
C LYS A 35 9.15 6.94 -6.77
N ALA A 36 7.99 7.52 -6.44
CA ALA A 36 6.70 6.88 -6.69
C ALA A 36 6.48 6.74 -8.20
N LEU A 37 6.13 5.53 -8.63
CA LEU A 37 5.89 5.20 -10.02
C LEU A 37 4.40 5.06 -10.30
N ARG A 38 3.71 4.26 -9.48
CA ARG A 38 2.30 3.91 -9.72
C ARG A 38 1.54 3.67 -8.42
N ILE A 39 0.28 4.11 -8.41
CA ILE A 39 -0.65 3.94 -7.28
C ILE A 39 -1.63 2.82 -7.59
N HIS A 40 -1.85 1.95 -6.62
CA HIS A 40 -2.73 0.79 -6.70
C HIS A 40 -3.71 0.78 -5.53
N VAL A 41 -4.89 0.19 -5.73
CA VAL A 41 -5.71 -0.24 -4.59
C VAL A 41 -5.00 -1.37 -3.82
N GLY A 42 -5.34 -1.48 -2.55
CA GLY A 42 -4.78 -2.40 -1.59
C GLY A 42 -4.67 -3.86 -1.97
N ASP A 43 -5.75 -4.35 -2.56
CA ASP A 43 -5.98 -5.73 -2.97
C ASP A 43 -5.52 -6.00 -4.41
N CYS A 44 -4.93 -5.01 -5.11
CA CYS A 44 -4.43 -5.18 -6.47
C CYS A 44 -3.39 -6.31 -6.54
N ALA A 45 -3.70 -7.40 -7.24
CA ALA A 45 -2.81 -8.55 -7.36
C ALA A 45 -1.56 -8.27 -8.22
N MET A 46 -1.63 -7.29 -9.12
CA MET A 46 -0.53 -6.90 -10.02
C MET A 46 0.41 -5.88 -9.37
N GLY A 47 -0.13 -5.04 -8.49
CA GLY A 47 0.56 -3.93 -7.86
C GLY A 47 1.39 -4.37 -6.68
N LYS A 48 2.71 -4.16 -6.78
CA LYS A 48 3.66 -4.34 -5.68
C LYS A 48 4.05 -2.97 -5.16
N GLY A 49 4.03 -2.79 -3.85
CA GLY A 49 4.31 -1.48 -3.28
C GLY A 49 4.19 -1.45 -1.78
N ARG A 50 4.53 -0.29 -1.21
CA ARG A 50 4.35 -0.06 0.23
C ARG A 50 2.94 0.43 0.50
N ALA A 51 2.38 -0.02 1.61
CA ALA A 51 1.10 0.48 2.12
C ALA A 51 1.17 1.99 2.34
N THR A 52 0.10 2.69 2.00
CA THR A 52 -0.05 4.13 2.29
C THR A 52 -1.50 4.49 2.60
N GLY A 53 -1.72 5.70 3.10
CA GLY A 53 -3.05 6.21 3.43
C GLY A 53 -3.66 7.04 2.31
N THR A 54 -4.98 7.19 2.35
CA THR A 54 -5.82 7.91 1.37
C THR A 54 -5.32 9.33 1.08
N GLU A 55 -4.98 10.13 2.10
CA GLU A 55 -4.50 11.51 1.89
C GLU A 55 -3.17 11.57 1.13
N GLN A 56 -2.28 10.62 1.38
CA GLN A 56 -1.01 10.54 0.67
C GLN A 56 -1.22 10.13 -0.79
N VAL A 57 -2.17 9.25 -1.06
CA VAL A 57 -2.58 8.90 -2.43
C VAL A 57 -3.16 10.09 -3.16
N ARG A 58 -4.10 10.83 -2.55
CA ARG A 58 -4.68 12.04 -3.14
C ARG A 58 -3.60 13.03 -3.54
N ARG A 59 -2.62 13.27 -2.66
CA ARG A 59 -1.49 14.15 -2.95
C ARG A 59 -0.65 13.64 -4.10
N MET A 60 -0.26 12.36 -4.09
CA MET A 60 0.58 11.79 -5.15
C MET A 60 -0.12 11.82 -6.52
N LEU A 61 -1.42 11.53 -6.58
CA LEU A 61 -2.21 11.67 -7.80
C LEU A 61 -2.22 13.12 -8.30
N ALA A 62 -2.42 14.09 -7.39
CA ALA A 62 -2.37 15.51 -7.73
C ALA A 62 -0.96 15.96 -8.18
N GLU A 63 0.09 15.33 -7.68
CA GLU A 63 1.50 15.53 -8.10
C GLU A 63 1.84 14.80 -9.43
N GLY A 64 0.88 14.08 -10.02
CA GLY A 64 1.03 13.42 -11.32
C GLY A 64 1.62 12.01 -11.27
N VAL A 65 1.62 11.35 -10.11
CA VAL A 65 1.97 9.93 -10.01
C VAL A 65 0.89 9.11 -10.72
N GLU A 66 1.32 8.15 -11.54
CA GLU A 66 0.41 7.39 -12.40
C GLU A 66 -0.54 6.50 -11.57
N ALA A 67 -1.81 6.50 -11.94
CA ALA A 67 -2.80 5.56 -11.44
C ALA A 67 -2.61 4.19 -12.13
N CYS A 68 -2.82 3.08 -11.41
CA CYS A 68 -2.91 1.79 -12.06
C CYS A 68 -4.16 1.73 -12.94
N PRO A 69 -4.03 1.45 -14.26
CA PRO A 69 -5.15 1.51 -15.20
C PRO A 69 -6.23 0.44 -14.95
N TYR A 70 -5.89 -0.61 -14.20
CA TYR A 70 -6.84 -1.64 -13.79
C TYR A 70 -7.56 -1.31 -12.48
N CYS A 71 -6.94 -0.49 -11.63
CA CYS A 71 -7.47 -0.15 -10.31
C CYS A 71 -8.29 1.13 -10.32
N ASN A 72 -7.96 2.07 -11.22
CA ASN A 72 -8.54 3.41 -11.29
C ASN A 72 -8.71 4.09 -9.91
N PRO A 73 -7.61 4.23 -9.13
CA PRO A 73 -7.62 4.82 -7.79
C PRO A 73 -8.17 6.26 -7.75
N ASP A 74 -7.93 7.04 -8.81
CA ASP A 74 -8.50 8.36 -9.05
C ASP A 74 -10.04 8.34 -9.09
N ASN A 75 -10.63 7.39 -9.82
CA ASN A 75 -12.09 7.19 -9.84
C ASN A 75 -12.62 6.77 -8.46
N ALA A 76 -11.94 5.83 -7.80
CA ALA A 76 -12.31 5.38 -6.46
C ALA A 76 -12.30 6.52 -5.43
N LEU A 77 -11.49 7.57 -5.66
CA LEU A 77 -11.39 8.76 -4.82
C LEU A 77 -12.28 9.93 -5.30
N GLY A 78 -13.02 9.76 -6.39
CA GLY A 78 -13.85 10.80 -7.00
C GLY A 78 -13.05 11.99 -7.51
N MET A 79 -11.82 11.77 -7.98
CA MET A 79 -10.90 12.83 -8.44
C MET A 79 -10.97 13.07 -9.95
N THR A 80 -11.77 12.28 -10.68
CA THR A 80 -12.04 12.52 -12.11
C THR A 80 -13.04 13.65 -12.27
N GLY A 81 -12.55 14.81 -12.70
CA GLY A 81 -13.29 16.02 -13.06
C GLY A 81 -12.64 16.71 -14.24
#